data_AF-A0A8R1HYU4-F1
#
_entry.id   AF-A0A8R1HYU4-F1
#
_cell.length_a   1.000
_cell.length_b   1.000
_cell.length_c   1.000
_cell.angle_alpha   90.00
_cell.angle_beta   90.00
_cell.angle_gamma   90.00
#
_symmetry.space_group_name_H-M   'P 1'
#
loop_
_entity.id
_entity.type
_entity.pdbx_description
1 polymer ?
#
loop_
_entity_poly.entity_id
_entity_poly.type
_entity_poly.pdbx_seq_one_letter_code
_entity_poly.pdbx_strand_id
1 'polypeptide(L)'
;MRQVEEENKPTASLLNQFIGELRIFRQSLRKLYSYDWVCVPLVYTQVAALATYAFFFFSLFGRQVLIPDIESGRLIDLRVPVFTIVQFLFFVGWFKVGQDLMRPFGLDDDDIELNYILDRNVRISFDIVDRLQESPLPDFENDDDKFWNQMNAESLDENGGRKSVDGLKIPLLPHSKYSRQLSEHPPRLHAYVPIDDEKRIKDVESQHGCMRLKKEKKHLSW
;
A
#
# COMPACT_ATOMS: atom_id res chain seq x y z
N MET A 1 36.50 -4.12 21.56
CA MET A 1 35.03 -4.02 21.69
C MET A 1 34.61 -3.34 22.99
N ARG A 2 34.83 -3.90 24.20
CA ARG A 2 34.39 -3.26 25.47
C ARG A 2 34.88 -1.82 25.70
N GLN A 3 36.10 -1.49 25.28
CA GLN A 3 36.63 -0.12 25.42
C GLN A 3 35.98 0.89 24.44
N VAL A 4 35.65 0.44 23.21
CA VAL A 4 34.94 1.27 22.21
C VAL A 4 33.48 1.51 22.62
N GLU A 5 32.86 0.53 23.27
CA GLU A 5 31.52 0.67 23.88
C GLU A 5 31.49 1.64 25.06
N GLU A 6 32.59 1.78 25.82
CA GLU A 6 32.67 2.75 26.90
C GLU A 6 32.91 4.18 26.40
N GLU A 7 33.65 4.34 25.31
CA GLU A 7 33.91 5.63 24.67
C GLU A 7 32.70 6.18 23.92
N ASN A 8 31.91 5.32 23.27
CA ASN A 8 30.69 5.68 22.52
C ASN A 8 29.40 5.26 23.25
N LYS A 9 29.30 5.52 24.56
CA LYS A 9 28.04 5.26 25.27
C LYS A 9 26.92 6.15 24.67
N PRO A 10 25.83 5.55 24.16
CA PRO A 10 24.73 6.34 23.62
C PRO A 10 24.12 7.17 24.74
N THR A 11 23.72 8.41 24.42
CA THR A 11 23.03 9.29 25.36
C THR A 11 21.83 8.55 25.95
N ALA A 12 21.65 8.61 27.27
CA ALA A 12 20.60 7.87 27.97
C ALA A 12 19.19 8.14 27.39
N SER A 13 18.96 9.36 26.86
CA SER A 13 17.73 9.71 26.15
C SER A 13 17.49 8.85 24.90
N LEU A 14 18.52 8.69 24.04
CA LEU A 14 18.44 7.89 22.81
C LEU A 14 18.23 6.40 23.13
N LEU A 15 18.90 5.90 24.16
CA LEU A 15 18.73 4.52 24.61
C LEU A 15 17.31 4.26 25.13
N ASN A 16 16.74 5.19 25.90
CA ASN A 16 15.35 5.11 26.35
C ASN A 16 14.36 5.12 25.18
N GLN A 17 14.61 5.96 24.16
CA GLN A 17 13.79 5.99 22.95
C GLN A 17 13.89 4.68 22.16
N PHE A 18 15.10 4.16 21.94
CA PHE A 18 15.32 2.86 21.30
C PHE A 18 14.60 1.72 22.03
N ILE A 19 14.70 1.65 23.36
CA ILE A 19 13.99 0.65 24.16
C ILE A 19 12.47 0.83 24.03
N GLY A 20 11.99 2.07 23.91
CA GLY A 20 10.59 2.39 23.62
C GLY A 20 10.13 1.77 22.29
N GLU A 21 10.86 2.02 21.21
CA GLU A 21 10.57 1.47 19.88
C GLU A 21 10.66 -0.06 19.86
N LEU A 22 11.66 -0.65 20.52
CA LEU A 22 11.81 -2.10 20.62
C LEU A 22 10.62 -2.74 21.35
N ARG A 23 10.08 -2.07 22.37
CA ARG A 23 8.87 -2.54 23.07
C ARG A 23 7.65 -2.51 22.15
N ILE A 24 7.50 -1.48 21.32
CA ILE A 24 6.41 -1.37 20.35
C ILE A 24 6.53 -2.50 19.32
N PHE A 25 7.73 -2.72 18.76
CA PHE A 25 7.98 -3.82 17.82
C PHE A 25 7.61 -5.19 18.43
N ARG A 26 8.03 -5.44 19.68
CA ARG A 26 7.69 -6.67 20.40
C ARG A 26 6.19 -6.81 20.68
N GLN A 27 5.48 -5.71 20.95
CA GLN A 27 4.03 -5.72 21.11
C GLN A 27 3.31 -6.07 19.80
N SER A 28 3.79 -5.57 18.67
CA SER A 28 3.27 -5.93 17.34
C SER A 28 3.43 -7.42 17.05
N LEU A 29 4.61 -7.99 17.32
CA LEU A 29 4.84 -9.43 17.20
C LEU A 29 3.97 -10.26 18.14
N ARG A 30 3.77 -9.80 19.38
CA ARG A 30 2.87 -10.46 20.33
C ARG A 30 1.43 -10.44 19.84
N LYS A 31 0.98 -9.32 19.25
CA LYS A 31 -0.38 -9.21 18.69
C LYS A 31 -0.58 -10.23 17.56
N LEU A 32 0.40 -10.35 16.67
CA LEU A 32 0.41 -11.35 15.60
C LEU A 32 0.34 -12.77 16.18
N TYR A 33 1.17 -13.09 17.18
CA TYR A 33 1.13 -14.38 17.88
C TYR A 33 -0.24 -14.65 18.54
N SER A 34 -0.87 -13.63 19.14
CA SER A 34 -2.19 -13.79 19.75
C SER A 34 -3.29 -14.11 18.73
N TYR A 35 -3.20 -13.58 17.51
CA TYR A 35 -4.15 -13.92 16.44
C TYR A 35 -3.99 -15.36 15.93
N ASP A 36 -2.76 -15.87 15.91
CA ASP A 36 -2.47 -17.27 15.54
C ASP A 36 -2.83 -18.24 16.68
N TRP A 37 -2.52 -17.86 17.93
CA TRP A 37 -2.79 -18.70 19.10
C TRP A 37 -4.28 -18.83 19.42
N VAL A 38 -5.04 -17.73 19.33
CA VAL A 38 -6.48 -17.70 19.61
C VAL A 38 -7.25 -17.58 18.31
N CYS A 39 -7.43 -18.71 17.63
CA CYS A 39 -8.28 -18.80 16.45
C CYS A 39 -9.77 -18.61 16.80
N VAL A 40 -10.57 -18.26 15.77
CA VAL A 40 -12.03 -18.25 15.87
C VAL A 40 -12.52 -19.62 16.38
N PRO A 41 -13.42 -19.67 17.38
CA PRO A 41 -13.92 -20.93 17.93
C PRO A 41 -14.42 -21.85 16.83
N LEU A 42 -13.94 -23.11 16.85
CA LEU A 42 -14.24 -24.10 15.82
C LEU A 42 -15.75 -24.26 15.60
N VAL A 43 -16.52 -24.28 16.69
CA VAL A 43 -17.98 -24.41 16.66
C VAL A 43 -18.66 -23.34 15.82
N TYR A 44 -18.14 -22.11 15.77
CA TYR A 44 -18.76 -21.04 14.97
C TYR A 44 -18.64 -21.32 13.48
N THR A 45 -17.46 -21.74 13.03
CA THR A 45 -17.23 -22.11 11.63
C THR A 45 -18.04 -23.36 11.25
N GLN A 46 -18.16 -24.32 12.16
CA GLN A 46 -18.92 -25.55 11.95
C GLN A 46 -20.42 -25.27 11.83
N VAL A 47 -20.99 -24.44 12.70
CA VAL A 47 -22.40 -24.07 12.64
C VAL A 47 -22.72 -23.32 11.35
N ALA A 48 -21.85 -22.39 10.94
CA ALA A 48 -22.01 -21.67 9.67
C ALA A 48 -21.93 -22.61 8.45
N ALA A 49 -20.98 -23.55 8.45
CA ALA A 49 -20.83 -24.55 7.40
C ALA A 49 -22.07 -25.47 7.33
N LEU A 50 -22.52 -25.99 8.48
CA LEU A 50 -23.68 -26.85 8.57
C LEU A 50 -24.94 -26.13 8.07
N ALA A 51 -25.17 -24.89 8.50
CA ALA A 51 -26.33 -24.11 8.07
C ALA A 51 -26.33 -23.86 6.55
N THR A 52 -25.19 -23.47 5.98
CA THR A 52 -25.03 -23.21 4.55
C THR A 52 -25.26 -24.49 3.74
N TYR A 53 -24.61 -25.59 4.13
CA TYR A 53 -24.72 -26.86 3.41
C TYR A 53 -26.09 -27.52 3.59
N ALA A 54 -26.68 -27.50 4.78
CA ALA A 54 -28.02 -28.04 5.02
C ALA A 54 -29.08 -27.30 4.20
N PHE A 55 -29.01 -25.95 4.14
CA PHE A 55 -29.92 -25.16 3.32
C PHE A 55 -29.88 -25.60 1.85
N PHE A 56 -28.69 -25.78 1.28
CA PHE A 56 -28.56 -26.20 -0.12
C PHE A 56 -28.86 -27.68 -0.34
N PHE A 57 -28.56 -28.54 0.63
CA PHE A 57 -28.95 -29.95 0.59
C PHE A 57 -30.47 -30.11 0.46
N PHE A 58 -31.26 -29.44 1.30
CA PHE A 58 -32.72 -29.47 1.18
C PHE A 58 -33.22 -28.73 -0.06
N SER A 59 -32.57 -27.64 -0.46
CA SER A 59 -32.91 -26.92 -1.69
C SER A 59 -32.75 -27.76 -2.95
N LEU A 60 -31.82 -28.73 -2.95
CA LEU A 60 -31.57 -29.64 -4.07
C LEU A 60 -32.78 -30.54 -4.35
N PHE A 61 -33.54 -30.92 -3.32
CA PHE A 61 -34.79 -31.68 -3.45
C PHE A 61 -36.00 -30.76 -3.56
N GLY A 62 -36.07 -29.69 -2.77
CA GLY A 62 -37.24 -28.82 -2.67
C GLY A 62 -37.45 -27.86 -3.84
N ARG A 63 -36.38 -27.53 -4.60
CA ARG A 63 -36.47 -26.64 -5.77
C ARG A 63 -36.40 -27.39 -7.11
N GLN A 64 -36.62 -28.70 -7.10
CA GLN A 64 -36.74 -29.47 -8.33
C GLN A 64 -38.01 -29.07 -9.09
N VAL A 65 -37.95 -29.23 -10.41
CA VAL A 65 -39.12 -29.19 -11.27
C VAL A 65 -39.84 -30.52 -11.10
N LEU A 66 -41.05 -30.49 -10.50
CA LEU A 66 -41.92 -31.66 -10.51
C LEU A 66 -42.65 -31.74 -11.85
N ILE A 67 -43.01 -32.97 -12.25
CA ILE A 67 -43.75 -33.25 -13.49
C ILE A 67 -45.03 -32.39 -13.51
N PRO A 68 -45.32 -31.67 -14.61
CA PRO A 68 -46.39 -30.67 -14.68
C PRO A 68 -47.82 -31.25 -14.66
N ASP A 69 -47.99 -32.57 -14.57
CA ASP A 69 -49.30 -33.24 -14.59
C ASP A 69 -50.15 -32.99 -13.35
N ILE A 70 -49.58 -32.38 -12.31
CA ILE A 70 -50.29 -31.91 -11.12
C ILE A 70 -50.41 -30.40 -11.26
N GLU A 71 -51.62 -29.85 -11.17
CA GLU A 71 -51.96 -28.40 -11.15
C GLU A 71 -51.20 -27.65 -10.03
N SER A 72 -49.90 -27.56 -10.18
CA SER A 72 -49.02 -26.74 -9.38
C SER A 72 -48.92 -25.45 -10.17
N GLY A 73 -49.44 -24.35 -9.60
CA GLY A 73 -49.52 -23.02 -10.22
C GLY A 73 -48.18 -22.35 -10.56
N ARG A 74 -47.23 -23.11 -11.10
CA ARG A 74 -45.92 -22.68 -11.57
C ARG A 74 -46.03 -22.40 -13.06
N LEU A 75 -46.31 -21.13 -13.38
CA LEU A 75 -46.48 -20.62 -14.75
C LEU A 75 -45.18 -20.68 -15.59
N ILE A 76 -44.03 -20.88 -14.96
CA ILE A 76 -42.72 -20.89 -15.61
C ILE A 76 -41.97 -22.15 -15.19
N ASP A 77 -41.81 -23.07 -16.14
CA ASP A 77 -41.01 -24.27 -15.95
C ASP A 77 -39.62 -24.12 -16.57
N LEU A 78 -38.67 -23.65 -15.78
CA LEU A 78 -37.26 -23.61 -16.18
C LEU A 78 -36.62 -24.97 -15.88
N ARG A 79 -36.25 -25.71 -16.94
CA ARG A 79 -35.48 -26.96 -16.85
C ARG A 79 -34.20 -26.83 -16.02
N VAL A 80 -33.60 -25.63 -15.99
CA VAL A 80 -32.44 -25.28 -15.18
C VAL A 80 -32.86 -24.26 -14.11
N PRO A 81 -32.60 -24.50 -12.81
CA PRO A 81 -33.04 -23.61 -11.74
C PRO A 81 -32.12 -22.39 -11.59
N VAL A 82 -32.17 -21.45 -12.55
CA VAL A 82 -31.27 -20.28 -12.63
C VAL A 82 -31.23 -19.46 -11.33
N PHE A 83 -32.38 -19.17 -10.72
CA PHE A 83 -32.43 -18.43 -9.44
C PHE A 83 -31.78 -19.19 -8.27
N THR A 84 -31.87 -20.52 -8.26
CA THR A 84 -31.22 -21.33 -7.22
C THR A 84 -29.71 -21.35 -7.40
N ILE A 85 -29.22 -21.34 -8.65
CA ILE A 85 -27.79 -21.22 -8.97
C ILE A 85 -27.25 -19.86 -8.53
N VAL A 86 -27.96 -18.76 -8.81
CA VAL A 86 -27.55 -17.43 -8.35
C VAL A 86 -27.53 -17.34 -6.83
N GLN A 87 -28.55 -17.89 -6.16
CA GLN A 87 -28.57 -17.97 -4.68
C GLN A 87 -27.40 -18.80 -4.15
N PHE A 88 -27.07 -19.92 -4.80
CA PHE A 88 -25.92 -20.75 -4.45
C PHE A 88 -24.62 -19.97 -4.54
N LEU A 89 -24.37 -19.28 -5.66
CA LEU A 89 -23.18 -18.45 -5.84
C LEU A 89 -23.07 -17.36 -4.77
N PHE A 90 -24.18 -16.71 -4.42
CA PHE A 90 -24.17 -15.66 -3.41
C PHE A 90 -23.86 -16.21 -2.00
N PHE A 91 -24.60 -17.21 -1.53
CA PHE A 91 -24.44 -17.71 -0.15
C PHE A 91 -23.18 -18.54 0.04
N VAL A 92 -22.86 -19.44 -0.90
CA VAL A 92 -21.63 -20.25 -0.82
C VAL A 92 -20.41 -19.40 -1.11
N GLY A 93 -20.50 -18.48 -2.07
CA GLY A 93 -19.43 -17.51 -2.35
C GLY A 93 -19.15 -16.64 -1.12
N TRP A 94 -20.18 -16.10 -0.47
CA TRP A 94 -20.00 -15.32 0.75
C TRP A 94 -19.42 -16.14 1.90
N PHE A 95 -19.89 -17.38 2.08
CA PHE A 95 -19.30 -18.29 3.06
C PHE A 95 -17.81 -18.55 2.76
N LYS A 96 -17.46 -18.77 1.49
CA LYS A 96 -16.07 -19.00 1.04
C LYS A 96 -15.16 -17.82 1.31
N VAL A 97 -15.58 -16.60 0.97
CA VAL A 97 -14.85 -15.37 1.31
C VAL A 97 -14.54 -15.31 2.81
N GLY A 98 -15.50 -15.68 3.66
CA GLY A 98 -15.27 -15.77 5.10
C GLY A 98 -14.24 -16.82 5.51
N GLN A 99 -14.16 -17.96 4.80
CA GLN A 99 -13.15 -18.99 5.07
C GLN A 99 -11.75 -18.55 4.66
N ASP A 100 -11.63 -17.88 3.52
CA ASP A 100 -10.33 -17.46 2.98
C ASP A 100 -9.71 -16.36 3.87
N LEU A 101 -10.53 -15.37 4.28
CA LEU A 101 -10.09 -14.30 5.20
C LEU A 101 -9.71 -14.79 6.60
N MET A 102 -10.07 -16.02 6.99
CA MET A 102 -9.67 -16.57 8.29
C MET A 102 -8.19 -16.99 8.34
N ARG A 103 -7.52 -17.18 7.20
CA ARG A 103 -6.11 -17.61 7.15
C ARG A 103 -5.26 -16.71 6.26
N PRO A 104 -5.08 -15.43 6.62
CA PRO A 104 -4.43 -14.42 5.77
C PRO A 104 -2.91 -14.59 5.59
N PHE A 105 -2.31 -15.65 6.16
CA PHE A 105 -0.87 -15.95 6.09
C PHE A 105 -0.60 -17.27 5.35
N GLY A 106 -1.53 -17.69 4.49
CA GLY A 106 -1.39 -18.87 3.67
C GLY A 106 -0.54 -18.63 2.42
N LEU A 107 -0.89 -19.34 1.35
CA LEU A 107 -0.26 -19.26 0.03
C LEU A 107 -1.30 -18.95 -1.05
N ASP A 108 -2.48 -18.48 -0.66
CA ASP A 108 -3.51 -18.07 -1.60
C ASP A 108 -3.13 -16.72 -2.22
N ASP A 109 -3.65 -16.44 -3.42
CA ASP A 109 -3.26 -15.24 -4.19
C ASP A 109 -3.58 -13.91 -3.45
N ASP A 110 -4.57 -13.93 -2.55
CA ASP A 110 -5.02 -12.77 -1.77
C ASP A 110 -4.38 -12.71 -0.36
N ASP A 111 -3.48 -13.64 -0.02
CA ASP A 111 -2.80 -13.66 1.28
C ASP A 111 -1.70 -12.60 1.41
N ILE A 112 -1.29 -12.32 2.65
CA ILE A 112 -0.20 -11.40 2.92
C ILE A 112 1.13 -12.04 2.48
N GLU A 113 1.85 -11.38 1.58
CA GLU A 113 3.20 -11.77 1.14
C GLU A 113 4.26 -11.57 2.24
N LEU A 114 4.24 -12.41 3.26
CA LEU A 114 5.11 -12.28 4.43
C LEU A 114 6.60 -12.38 4.08
N ASN A 115 6.96 -13.25 3.13
CA ASN A 115 8.34 -13.43 2.67
C ASN A 115 8.89 -12.13 2.06
N TYR A 116 8.12 -11.49 1.18
CA TYR A 116 8.50 -10.22 0.58
C TYR A 116 8.70 -9.12 1.64
N ILE A 117 7.78 -9.01 2.59
CA ILE A 117 7.86 -8.02 3.67
C ILE A 117 9.11 -8.25 4.53
N LEU A 118 9.41 -9.51 4.87
CA LEU A 118 10.58 -9.86 5.68
C LEU A 118 11.88 -9.52 4.94
N ASP A 119 12.03 -9.97 3.70
CA ASP A 119 13.22 -9.73 2.89
C ASP A 119 13.47 -8.22 2.69
N ARG A 120 12.41 -7.47 2.38
CA ARG A 120 12.44 -6.01 2.24
C ARG A 120 12.90 -5.35 3.54
N ASN A 121 12.32 -5.73 4.68
CA ASN A 121 12.61 -5.10 5.96
C ASN A 121 14.04 -5.39 6.42
N VAL A 122 14.52 -6.63 6.25
CA VAL A 122 15.90 -7.00 6.58
C VAL A 122 16.88 -6.21 5.72
N ARG A 123 16.66 -6.16 4.40
CA ARG A 123 17.51 -5.42 3.48
C ARG A 123 17.58 -3.93 3.83
N ILE A 124 16.43 -3.27 3.94
CA ILE A 124 16.37 -1.83 4.22
C ILE A 124 16.96 -1.49 5.59
N SER A 125 16.73 -2.33 6.62
CA SER A 125 17.28 -2.09 7.96
C SER A 125 18.80 -2.09 7.95
N PHE A 126 19.43 -3.04 7.23
CA PHE A 126 20.88 -3.06 7.08
C PHE A 126 21.39 -1.90 6.22
N ASP A 127 20.72 -1.58 5.11
CA ASP A 127 21.10 -0.45 4.26
C ASP A 127 21.06 0.90 5.03
N ILE A 128 20.12 1.07 5.97
CA ILE A 128 20.03 2.28 6.81
C ILE A 128 21.19 2.36 7.82
N VAL A 129 21.46 1.27 8.53
CA VAL A 129 22.45 1.27 9.64
C VAL A 129 23.88 1.24 9.11
N ASP A 130 24.10 0.63 7.95
CA ASP A 130 25.43 0.46 7.34
C ASP A 130 25.67 1.59 6.32
N ARG A 131 25.03 1.50 5.15
CA ARG A 131 25.32 2.37 4.01
C ARG A 131 24.94 3.83 4.25
N LEU A 132 23.76 4.09 4.81
CA LEU A 132 23.26 5.47 4.98
C LEU A 132 23.96 6.18 6.13
N GLN A 133 24.32 5.46 7.20
CA GLN A 133 25.02 6.04 8.34
C GLN A 133 26.50 6.30 8.04
N GLU A 134 27.14 5.46 7.22
CA GLU A 134 28.53 5.66 6.77
C GLU A 134 28.65 6.60 5.56
N SER A 135 27.58 6.77 4.78
CA SER A 135 27.58 7.69 3.65
C SER A 135 27.93 9.09 4.14
N PRO A 136 28.85 9.80 3.45
CA PRO A 136 29.02 11.22 3.69
C PRO A 136 27.65 11.89 3.48
N LEU A 137 27.27 12.75 4.42
CA LEU A 137 26.13 13.63 4.21
C LEU A 137 26.37 14.38 2.90
N PRO A 138 25.34 14.57 2.06
CA PRO A 138 25.47 15.46 0.92
C PRO A 138 26.03 16.77 1.42
N ASP A 139 27.03 17.30 0.73
CA ASP A 139 27.54 18.63 1.04
C ASP A 139 26.35 19.57 1.06
N PHE A 140 26.23 20.39 2.11
CA PHE A 140 25.29 21.49 2.07
C PHE A 140 25.59 22.27 0.79
N GLU A 141 24.63 22.34 -0.12
CA GLU A 141 24.75 23.22 -1.27
C GLU A 141 25.02 24.61 -0.69
N ASN A 142 26.24 25.12 -0.91
CA ASN A 142 26.62 26.47 -0.48
C ASN A 142 25.80 27.53 -1.24
N ASP A 143 25.17 27.10 -2.33
CA ASP A 143 24.18 27.86 -3.06
C ASP A 143 22.84 27.75 -2.34
N ASP A 144 22.27 28.91 -2.02
CA ASP A 144 20.90 29.05 -1.57
C ASP A 144 19.98 28.17 -2.43
N ASP A 145 19.11 27.37 -1.79
CA ASP A 145 18.24 26.48 -2.55
C ASP A 145 17.37 27.31 -3.53
N LYS A 146 16.83 26.65 -4.56
CA LYS A 146 16.05 27.35 -5.60
C LYS A 146 14.92 28.19 -5.04
N PHE A 147 14.39 27.82 -3.87
CA PHE A 147 13.29 28.53 -3.21
C PHE A 147 13.79 29.78 -2.48
N TRP A 148 14.91 29.66 -1.75
CA TRP A 148 15.58 30.75 -1.04
C TRP A 148 16.04 31.85 -2.00
N ASN A 149 16.61 31.46 -3.14
CA ASN A 149 17.01 32.39 -4.20
C ASN A 149 15.83 33.17 -4.80
N GLN A 150 14.69 32.51 -5.05
CA GLN A 150 13.49 33.19 -5.56
C GLN A 150 12.94 34.22 -4.58
N MET A 151 12.93 33.85 -3.29
CA MET A 151 12.46 34.71 -2.22
C MET A 151 13.33 35.95 -2.02
N ASN A 152 14.64 35.83 -2.17
CA ASN A 152 15.57 36.95 -2.08
C ASN A 152 15.63 37.79 -3.37
N ALA A 153 15.47 37.18 -4.55
CA ALA A 153 15.44 37.89 -5.83
C ALA A 153 14.25 38.85 -5.96
N GLU A 154 13.08 38.49 -5.41
CA GLU A 154 11.90 39.38 -5.36
C GLU A 154 12.11 40.63 -4.47
N SER A 155 13.16 40.67 -3.64
CA SER A 155 13.50 41.80 -2.77
C SER A 155 14.43 42.85 -3.40
N LEU A 156 14.97 42.58 -4.60
CA LEU A 156 15.91 43.45 -5.32
C LEU A 156 15.21 44.16 -6.50
N ASP A 157 15.24 45.50 -6.52
CA ASP A 157 14.71 46.30 -7.65
C ASP A 157 15.67 46.33 -8.86
N GLU A 158 15.15 46.63 -10.06
CA GLU A 158 15.87 46.71 -11.35
C GLU A 158 17.12 47.63 -11.36
N ASN A 159 17.29 48.47 -10.34
CA ASN A 159 18.43 49.38 -10.18
C ASN A 159 19.34 49.02 -8.97
N GLY A 160 19.20 47.83 -8.38
CA GLY A 160 20.05 47.34 -7.28
C GLY A 160 19.73 47.91 -5.90
N GLY A 161 18.58 48.55 -5.72
CA GLY A 161 18.10 49.03 -4.42
C GLY A 161 17.36 47.93 -3.64
N ARG A 162 17.62 47.82 -2.33
CA ARG A 162 16.86 46.95 -1.42
C ARG A 162 15.44 47.50 -1.25
N LYS A 163 14.42 46.79 -1.71
CA LYS A 163 13.03 47.10 -1.36
C LYS A 163 12.72 46.51 0.02
N SER A 164 12.32 47.36 0.96
CA SER A 164 11.71 46.90 2.22
C SER A 164 10.33 46.35 1.87
N VAL A 165 10.24 45.04 1.65
CA VAL A 165 8.96 44.38 1.41
C VAL A 165 8.32 44.07 2.76
N ASP A 166 7.27 44.82 3.09
CA ASP A 166 6.38 44.52 4.20
C ASP A 166 5.84 43.09 4.05
N GLY A 167 6.27 42.21 4.96
CA GLY A 167 5.72 40.88 5.12
C GLY A 167 6.28 39.88 4.11
N LEU A 168 7.08 38.96 4.65
CA LEU A 168 7.55 37.71 4.08
C LEU A 168 6.38 36.89 3.49
N LYS A 169 5.92 37.21 2.27
CA LYS A 169 4.91 36.41 1.58
C LYS A 169 5.62 35.24 0.94
N ILE A 170 5.71 34.14 1.68
CA ILE A 170 5.83 32.81 1.06
C ILE A 170 4.82 32.79 -0.09
N PRO A 171 5.24 32.66 -1.36
CA PRO A 171 4.30 32.60 -2.46
C PRO A 171 3.34 31.47 -2.13
N LEU A 172 2.04 31.78 -2.08
CA LEU A 172 1.01 30.79 -1.85
C LEU A 172 1.29 29.68 -2.86
N LEU A 173 1.68 28.49 -2.37
CA LEU A 173 1.92 27.31 -3.22
C LEU A 173 0.84 27.35 -4.27
N PRO A 174 1.17 27.44 -5.58
CA PRO A 174 0.14 27.54 -6.59
C PRO A 174 -0.74 26.34 -6.31
N HIS A 175 -1.94 26.57 -5.80
CA HIS A 175 -2.94 25.54 -5.76
C HIS A 175 -3.09 25.26 -7.23
N SER A 176 -2.41 24.22 -7.69
CA SER A 176 -2.39 23.95 -9.10
C SER A 176 -3.86 23.82 -9.47
N LYS A 177 -4.29 24.40 -10.58
CA LYS A 177 -5.67 24.17 -11.02
C LYS A 177 -5.97 22.66 -11.11
N TYR A 178 -4.92 21.83 -11.19
CA TYR A 178 -4.91 20.37 -11.09
C TYR A 178 -5.21 19.79 -9.69
N SER A 179 -5.09 20.53 -8.58
CA SER A 179 -5.56 20.08 -7.26
C SER A 179 -7.08 19.86 -7.24
N ARG A 180 -7.82 20.50 -8.15
CA ARG A 180 -9.26 20.24 -8.38
C ARG A 180 -9.51 19.07 -9.33
N GLN A 181 -8.50 18.59 -10.05
CA GLN A 181 -8.57 17.48 -11.01
C GLN A 181 -7.87 16.22 -10.50
N LEU A 182 -7.63 16.13 -9.18
CA LEU A 182 -7.05 14.96 -8.51
C LEU A 182 -7.84 13.65 -8.74
N SER A 183 -9.10 13.75 -9.19
CA SER A 183 -9.93 12.62 -9.62
C SER A 183 -9.50 12.02 -10.96
N GLU A 184 -8.86 12.78 -11.86
CA GLU A 184 -8.50 12.33 -13.20
C GLU A 184 -7.13 11.66 -13.25
N HIS A 185 -6.20 12.09 -12.39
CA HIS A 185 -4.85 11.55 -12.28
C HIS A 185 -4.50 11.33 -10.81
N PRO A 186 -4.90 10.19 -10.21
CA PRO A 186 -4.46 9.85 -8.87
C PRO A 186 -2.92 9.78 -8.87
N PRO A 187 -2.25 10.31 -7.84
CA PRO A 187 -0.81 10.15 -7.70
C PRO A 187 -0.50 8.65 -7.72
N ARG A 188 0.34 8.22 -8.66
CA ARG A 188 0.73 6.81 -8.75
C ARG A 188 1.54 6.49 -7.50
N LEU A 189 0.97 5.65 -6.62
CA LEU A 189 1.55 5.15 -5.37
C LEU A 189 2.90 4.40 -5.54
N HIS A 190 3.38 4.24 -6.77
CA HIS A 190 4.62 3.54 -7.12
C HIS A 190 5.53 4.38 -8.03
N ALA A 191 5.64 5.68 -7.78
CA ALA A 191 6.79 6.42 -8.29
C ALA A 191 8.04 6.01 -7.48
N TYR A 192 8.55 4.81 -7.75
CA TYR A 192 9.90 4.44 -7.35
C TYR A 192 10.85 5.30 -8.17
N VAL A 193 11.63 6.15 -7.51
CA VAL A 193 12.84 6.73 -8.10
C VAL A 193 13.95 5.71 -7.83
N PRO A 194 14.43 4.98 -8.84
CA PRO A 194 15.61 4.14 -8.66
C PRO A 194 16.79 5.03 -8.29
N ILE A 195 17.37 4.77 -7.12
CA ILE A 195 18.66 5.30 -6.72
C ILE A 195 19.68 4.38 -7.37
N ASP A 196 20.14 4.80 -8.55
CA ASP A 196 21.32 4.37 -9.30
C ASP A 196 20.96 4.16 -10.78
N ASP A 197 21.24 5.19 -11.57
CA ASP A 197 21.70 5.03 -12.96
C ASP A 197 22.24 6.39 -13.44
N GLU A 198 23.54 6.63 -13.21
CA GLU A 198 24.28 7.83 -13.65
C GLU A 198 24.15 8.12 -15.17
N LYS A 199 23.64 7.16 -15.95
CA LYS A 199 23.54 7.27 -17.41
C LYS A 199 22.34 8.07 -17.92
N ARG A 200 21.35 8.42 -17.08
CA ARG A 200 20.15 9.18 -17.54
C ARG A 200 20.10 10.65 -17.17
N ILE A 201 21.01 11.14 -16.33
CA ILE A 201 21.04 12.57 -15.94
C ILE A 201 21.24 13.47 -17.17
N LYS A 202 21.94 12.97 -18.21
CA LYS A 202 22.11 13.69 -19.49
C LYS A 202 20.85 13.77 -20.36
N ASP A 203 19.89 12.85 -20.19
CA ASP A 203 18.64 12.89 -20.97
C ASP A 203 17.66 13.91 -20.39
N VAL A 204 17.73 14.18 -19.08
CA VAL A 204 16.84 15.13 -18.38
C VAL A 204 17.22 16.58 -18.68
N GLU A 205 18.51 16.90 -18.81
CA GLU A 205 18.95 18.25 -19.18
C GLU A 205 18.57 18.64 -20.62
N SER A 206 18.41 17.67 -21.52
CA SER A 206 18.11 17.93 -22.94
C SER A 206 16.63 18.17 -23.24
N GLN A 207 15.70 17.88 -22.33
CA GLN A 207 14.25 17.96 -22.57
C GLN A 207 13.60 19.19 -21.94
N HIS A 208 14.05 20.38 -22.34
CA HIS A 208 13.23 21.59 -22.28
C HIS A 208 12.28 21.61 -23.49
N GLY A 209 11.19 20.86 -23.42
CA GLY A 209 10.17 20.89 -24.48
C GLY A 209 9.06 19.88 -24.27
N CYS A 210 7.86 20.39 -24.02
CA CYS A 210 6.62 19.61 -24.07
C CYS A 210 6.44 19.04 -25.48
N MET A 211 6.67 17.72 -25.67
CA MET A 211 6.13 16.99 -26.82
C MET A 211 5.80 15.53 -26.52
N ARG A 212 4.73 15.09 -27.19
CA ARG A 212 4.09 13.78 -27.21
C ARG A 212 5.11 12.64 -27.43
N LEU A 213 5.32 11.80 -26.41
CA LEU A 213 5.97 10.51 -26.60
C LEU A 213 4.97 9.49 -27.16
N LYS A 214 5.17 9.12 -28.42
CA LYS A 214 4.49 8.01 -29.10
C LYS A 214 5.05 6.71 -28.50
N LYS A 215 4.18 5.95 -27.81
CA LYS A 215 4.54 4.72 -27.10
C LYS A 215 4.71 3.58 -28.11
N GLU A 216 5.94 3.23 -28.50
CA GLU A 216 6.18 1.92 -29.10
C GLU A 216 6.12 0.85 -28.01
N LYS A 217 5.14 -0.04 -28.12
CA LYS A 217 5.03 -1.23 -27.29
C LYS A 217 6.01 -2.27 -27.82
N LYS A 218 7.10 -2.51 -27.10
CA LYS A 218 7.85 -3.76 -27.25
C LYS A 218 7.17 -4.82 -26.38
N HIS A 219 6.62 -5.83 -27.04
CA HIS A 219 6.12 -7.06 -26.43
C HIS A 219 7.32 -7.83 -25.86
N LEU A 220 7.31 -8.12 -24.56
CA LEU A 220 8.13 -9.17 -23.98
C LEU A 220 7.30 -10.45 -24.03
N SER A 221 7.73 -11.40 -24.86
CA SER A 221 7.28 -12.79 -24.81
C SER A 221 7.95 -13.48 -23.64
N TRP A 222 7.17 -14.18 -22.82
CA TRP A 222 7.67 -15.21 -21.91
C TRP A 222 8.24 -16.38 -22.70
#